data_AF-A0A961UTJ5-F1
#
_entry.id   AF-A0A961UTJ5-F1
#
_cell.length_a   1.000
_cell.length_b   1.000
_cell.length_c   1.000
_cell.angle_alpha   90.00
_cell.angle_beta   90.00
_cell.angle_gamma   90.00
#
_symmetry.space_group_name_H-M   'P 1'
#
loop_
_entity.id
_entity.type
_entity.pdbx_description
1 polymer ?
#
loop_
_entity_poly.entity_id
_entity_poly.type
_entity_poly.pdbx_seq_one_letter_code
_entity_poly.pdbx_strand_id
1 'polypeptide(L)'
;MKRISGYVLFGKFKEVRTYENRDDNGRVTSVSKSYVVHVGHEDGTITRSNIYFPRDPNYREPSLKVDEEYGFPVALRPKRGGGLDLSATARSDLMPFLPPEFE
;
A
#
# COMPACT_ATOMS: atom_id res chain seq x y z
N MET A 1 19.49 5.16 -17.94
CA MET A 1 19.17 4.79 -16.55
C MET A 1 17.91 5.54 -16.12
N LYS A 2 16.75 4.85 -16.00
CA LYS A 2 15.52 5.50 -15.50
C LYS A 2 15.69 5.70 -13.98
N ARG A 3 15.65 6.95 -13.51
CA ARG A 3 15.62 7.24 -12.07
C ARG A 3 14.23 6.91 -11.54
N ILE A 4 14.15 6.02 -10.55
CA ILE A 4 12.92 5.79 -9.80
C ILE A 4 12.85 6.90 -8.74
N SER A 5 12.14 7.98 -9.03
CA SER A 5 11.77 8.96 -8.00
C SER A 5 10.47 8.52 -7.36
N GLY A 6 10.45 8.34 -6.03
CA GLY A 6 9.25 7.98 -5.28
C GLY A 6 9.59 7.45 -3.90
N TYR A 7 8.56 7.25 -3.08
CA TYR A 7 8.69 6.65 -1.76
C TYR A 7 8.53 5.14 -1.88
N VAL A 8 9.29 4.41 -1.06
CA VAL A 8 9.12 2.97 -0.87
C VAL A 8 8.83 2.75 0.61
N LEU A 9 7.77 2.00 0.89
CA LEU A 9 7.42 1.59 2.24
C LEU A 9 7.81 0.12 2.40
N PHE A 10 8.75 -0.17 3.28
CA PHE A 10 9.15 -1.54 3.60
C PHE A 10 8.31 -2.08 4.75
N GLY A 11 7.86 -3.33 4.65
CA GLY A 11 7.13 -3.97 5.73
C GLY A 11 6.63 -5.36 5.38
N LYS A 12 6.08 -6.04 6.39
CA LYS A 12 5.55 -7.40 6.25
C LYS A 12 4.16 -7.37 5.65
N PHE A 13 3.97 -8.08 4.54
CA PHE A 13 2.64 -8.26 3.94
C PHE A 13 1.78 -9.13 4.86
N LYS A 14 0.52 -8.73 5.08
CA LYS A 14 -0.43 -9.51 5.90
C LYS A 14 -1.57 -10.07 5.09
N GLU A 15 -2.24 -9.21 4.33
CA GLU A 15 -3.42 -9.58 3.54
C GLU A 15 -3.76 -8.47 2.54
N VAL A 16 -4.60 -8.80 1.56
CA VAL A 16 -5.31 -7.80 0.76
C VAL A 16 -6.71 -7.65 1.30
N ARG A 17 -7.07 -6.44 1.72
CA ARG A 17 -8.43 -6.09 2.12
C ARG A 17 -9.21 -5.50 0.97
N THR A 18 -10.48 -5.85 0.91
CA THR A 18 -11.46 -5.29 -0.02
C THR A 18 -12.50 -4.50 0.77
N TYR A 19 -12.80 -3.30 0.32
CA TYR A 19 -13.78 -2.39 0.92
C TYR A 19 -14.84 -2.07 -0.10
N GLU A 20 -16.09 -2.39 0.22
CA GLU A 20 -17.26 -1.97 -0.54
C GLU A 20 -17.75 -0.63 -0.02
N ASN A 21 -17.80 0.37 -0.88
CA ASN A 21 -18.51 1.62 -0.59
C ASN A 21 -19.96 1.46 -1.06
N ARG A 22 -20.90 1.80 -0.20
CA ARG A 22 -22.34 1.74 -0.48
C ARG A 22 -22.94 3.14 -0.45
N ASP A 23 -23.97 3.37 -1.26
CA ASP A 23 -24.80 4.57 -1.16
C ASP A 23 -25.79 4.47 0.01
N ASP A 24 -26.56 5.53 0.23
CA ASP A 24 -27.57 5.61 1.30
C ASP A 24 -28.69 4.55 1.15
N ASN A 25 -28.85 3.97 -0.05
CA ASN A 25 -29.81 2.89 -0.34
C ASN A 25 -29.18 1.50 -0.18
N GLY A 26 -27.93 1.42 0.27
CA GLY A 26 -27.21 0.16 0.49
C GLY A 26 -26.64 -0.48 -0.78
N ARG A 27 -26.69 0.18 -1.94
CA ARG A 27 -26.14 -0.32 -3.20
C ARG A 27 -24.64 -0.06 -3.27
N VAL A 28 -23.86 -1.06 -3.69
CA VAL A 28 -22.41 -0.92 -3.88
C VAL A 28 -22.12 0.07 -5.02
N THR A 29 -21.41 1.15 -4.71
CA THR A 29 -21.02 2.21 -5.65
C THR A 29 -19.58 2.08 -6.11
N SER A 30 -18.71 1.51 -5.28
CA SER A 30 -17.32 1.22 -5.64
C SER A 30 -16.72 0.15 -4.75
N VAL A 31 -15.73 -0.54 -5.28
CA VAL A 31 -14.91 -1.49 -4.53
C VAL A 31 -13.48 -0.96 -4.55
N SER A 32 -12.87 -0.84 -3.38
CA SER A 32 -11.46 -0.46 -3.25
C SER A 32 -10.68 -1.58 -2.57
N LYS A 33 -9.43 -1.75 -2.95
CA LYS A 33 -8.53 -2.74 -2.34
C LYS A 33 -7.32 -2.05 -1.72
N SER A 34 -6.73 -2.67 -0.71
CA SER A 34 -5.45 -2.25 -0.16
C SER A 34 -4.62 -3.42 0.33
N TYR A 35 -3.31 -3.31 0.22
CA TYR A 35 -2.40 -4.14 1.01
C TYR A 35 -2.47 -3.71 2.47
N VAL A 36 -2.61 -4.68 3.37
CA VAL A 36 -2.36 -4.49 4.80
C VAL A 36 -0.91 -4.86 5.07
N VAL A 37 -0.13 -3.89 5.54
CA VAL A 37 1.31 -4.03 5.76
C VAL A 37 1.64 -3.65 7.20
N HIS A 38 2.48 -4.44 7.86
CA HIS A 38 3.04 -4.09 9.16
C HIS A 38 4.43 -3.49 8.97
N VAL A 39 4.59 -2.23 9.39
CA VAL A 39 5.84 -1.47 9.30
C VAL A 39 6.44 -1.39 10.69
N GLY A 40 7.65 -1.91 10.85
CA GLY A 40 8.46 -1.73 12.05
C GLY A 40 9.21 -0.40 12.00
N HIS A 41 9.29 0.27 13.14
CA HIS A 41 10.00 1.54 13.31
C HIS A 41 11.24 1.37 14.17
N GLU A 42 12.17 2.32 14.10
CA GLU A 42 13.43 2.29 14.87
C GLU A 42 13.20 2.28 16.39
N ASP A 43 12.09 2.86 16.84
CA ASP A 43 11.68 2.85 18.25
C ASP A 43 11.09 1.50 18.73
N GLY A 44 11.09 0.48 17.87
CA GLY A 44 10.58 -0.85 18.14
C GLY A 44 9.06 -0.99 18.01
N THR A 45 8.34 0.09 17.68
CA THR A 45 6.89 0.03 17.45
C THR A 45 6.57 -0.59 16.09
N ILE A 46 5.39 -1.20 15.99
CA ILE A 46 4.85 -1.73 14.73
C ILE A 46 3.56 -1.02 14.42
N THR A 47 3.48 -0.40 13.25
CA THR A 47 2.24 0.22 12.77
C THR A 47 1.61 -0.60 11.65
N ARG A 48 0.27 -0.68 11.68
CA ARG A 48 -0.52 -1.24 10.58
C ARG A 48 -0.79 -0.14 9.55
N SER A 49 -0.23 -0.29 8.35
CA SER A 49 -0.44 0.61 7.22
C SER A 49 -1.34 -0.03 6.17
N ASN A 50 -2.23 0.75 5.58
CA ASN A 50 -3.01 0.33 4.42
C ASN A 50 -2.46 1.04 3.18
N ILE A 51 -2.02 0.28 2.19
CA ILE A 51 -1.54 0.80 0.90
C ILE A 51 -2.61 0.52 -0.14
N TYR A 52 -3.34 1.56 -0.54
CA TYR A 52 -4.45 1.42 -1.48
C TYR A 52 -3.97 1.06 -2.88
N PHE A 53 -4.75 0.26 -3.59
CA PHE A 53 -4.46 -0.04 -4.98
C PHE A 53 -4.66 1.22 -5.83
N PRO A 54 -3.86 1.41 -6.90
CA PRO A 54 -4.08 2.49 -7.83
C PRO A 54 -5.42 2.30 -8.55
N ARG A 55 -6.00 3.41 -9.02
CA ARG A 55 -7.21 3.40 -9.85
C ARG A 55 -6.95 2.96 -11.30
N ASP A 56 -5.71 2.61 -11.62
CA ASP A 56 -5.31 2.16 -12.95
C ASP A 56 -5.93 0.78 -13.23
N PRO A 57 -6.78 0.62 -14.25
CA PRO A 57 -7.42 -0.66 -14.56
C PRO A 57 -6.43 -1.73 -15.01
N ASN A 58 -5.21 -1.36 -15.42
CA ASN A 58 -4.18 -2.32 -15.84
C ASN A 58 -3.32 -2.81 -14.67
N TYR A 59 -3.53 -2.31 -13.46
CA TYR A 59 -2.78 -2.75 -12.30
C TYR A 59 -3.06 -4.22 -12.01
N ARG A 60 -2.02 -5.04 -12.07
CA ARG A 60 -2.10 -6.47 -11.76
C ARG A 60 -1.58 -6.70 -10.36
N GLU A 61 -2.47 -7.17 -9.49
CA GLU A 61 -2.12 -7.58 -8.14
C GLU A 61 -1.08 -8.72 -8.19
N PRO A 62 0.13 -8.54 -7.64
CA PRO A 62 1.11 -9.61 -7.55
C PRO A 62 0.70 -10.60 -6.46
N SER A 63 1.15 -11.85 -6.60
CA SER A 63 1.05 -12.83 -5.52
C SER A 63 2.14 -12.57 -4.49
N LEU A 64 1.74 -12.26 -3.26
CA LEU A 64 2.65 -12.00 -2.14
C LEU A 64 2.41 -13.06 -1.06
N LYS A 65 3.48 -13.50 -0.38
CA LYS A 65 3.35 -14.43 0.74
C LYS A 65 3.10 -13.66 2.04
N VAL A 66 2.14 -14.15 2.81
CA VAL A 66 1.84 -13.61 4.15
C VAL A 66 3.09 -13.71 5.03
N ASP A 67 3.30 -12.67 5.84
CA ASP A 67 4.42 -12.48 6.77
C ASP A 67 5.81 -12.29 6.14
N GLU A 68 5.93 -12.34 4.81
CA GLU A 68 7.15 -11.99 4.09
C GLU A 68 7.27 -10.46 3.95
N GLU A 69 8.51 -9.97 3.99
CA GLU A 69 8.83 -8.56 3.90
C GLU A 69 9.00 -8.14 2.44
N TYR A 70 8.40 -7.00 2.08
CA TYR A 70 8.49 -6.43 0.75
C TYR A 70 8.70 -4.91 0.83
N GLY A 71 9.37 -4.36 -0.17
CA GLY A 71 9.34 -2.94 -0.50
C GLY A 71 8.14 -2.64 -1.38
N PHE A 72 7.27 -1.74 -0.93
CA PHE A 72 6.08 -1.29 -1.67
C PHE A 72 6.33 0.11 -2.25
N PRO A 73 6.49 0.25 -3.58
CA PRO A 73 6.55 1.57 -4.22
C PRO A 73 5.21 2.30 -4.08
N VAL A 74 5.23 3.48 -3.47
CA VAL A 74 4.01 4.24 -3.15
C VAL A 74 4.07 5.69 -3.59
N ALA A 75 2.91 6.21 -3.96
CA ALA A 75 2.62 7.62 -4.00
C ALA A 75 1.99 8.03 -2.65
N LEU A 76 2.62 8.98 -1.97
CA LEU A 76 2.11 9.54 -0.72
C LEU A 76 1.27 10.77 -1.02
N ARG A 77 0.11 10.89 -0.37
CA ARG A 77 -0.74 12.07 -0.42
C ARG A 77 -1.19 12.46 0.99
N PRO A 78 -1.28 13.75 1.33
CA PRO A 78 -1.90 14.17 2.58
C PRO A 78 -3.31 13.61 2.70
N LYS A 79 -3.69 13.08 3.87
CA LYS A 79 -5.09 12.75 4.13
C LYS A 79 -5.93 14.03 4.21
N ARG A 80 -7.18 13.98 3.75
CA ARG A 80 -8.15 15.06 3.98
C ARG A 80 -8.41 15.16 5.48
N GLY A 81 -7.99 16.26 6.11
CA GLY A 81 -8.11 16.46 7.56
C GLY A 81 -7.00 17.29 8.21
N GLY A 82 -5.95 17.70 7.47
CA GLY A 82 -4.97 18.70 7.94
C GLY A 82 -3.90 18.19 8.91
N GLY A 83 -3.79 16.86 9.10
CA GLY A 83 -2.70 16.25 9.88
C GLY A 83 -1.49 15.84 9.02
N LEU A 84 -0.42 15.39 9.68
CA LEU A 84 0.77 14.79 9.07
C LEU A 84 0.52 13.38 8.49
N ASP A 85 -0.70 12.86 8.65
CA ASP A 85 -1.10 11.57 8.15
C ASP A 85 -1.06 11.51 6.61
N LEU A 86 -0.21 10.64 6.09
CA LEU A 86 -0.11 10.36 4.65
C LEU A 86 -0.95 9.12 4.31
N SER A 87 -1.70 9.23 3.21
CA SER A 87 -2.29 8.07 2.53
C SER A 87 -1.27 7.53 1.53
N ALA A 88 -1.02 6.23 1.59
CA ALA A 88 -0.18 5.52 0.65
C ALA A 88 -1.04 4.85 -0.43
N THR A 89 -0.75 5.13 -1.70
CA THR A 89 -1.31 4.40 -2.84
C THR A 89 -0.17 3.70 -3.56
N ALA A 90 -0.31 2.41 -3.85
CA ALA A 90 0.67 1.68 -4.64
C ALA A 90 0.82 2.34 -6.02
N ARG A 91 2.05 2.44 -6.50
CA ARG A 91 2.32 2.92 -7.85
C ARG A 91 1.78 1.93 -8.88
N SER A 92 1.20 2.42 -9.97
CA SER A 92 0.68 1.51 -11.01
C SER A 92 1.76 0.99 -11.96
N ASP A 93 2.91 1.67 -12.01
CA ASP A 93 4.02 1.35 -12.90
C ASP A 93 5.11 0.47 -12.26
N LEU A 94 5.02 0.22 -10.95
CA LEU A 94 5.99 -0.57 -10.19
C LEU A 94 5.27 -1.56 -9.27
N MET A 95 5.80 -2.78 -9.20
CA MET A 95 5.29 -3.82 -8.30
C MET A 95 6.09 -3.84 -6.98
N PRO A 96 5.49 -4.33 -5.88
CA PRO A 96 6.22 -4.77 -4.70
C PRO A 96 7.39 -5.69 -5.06
N PHE A 97 8.50 -5.55 -4.34
CA PHE A 97 9.73 -6.30 -4.56
C PHE A 97 10.34 -6.72 -3.22
N LEU A 98 11.17 -7.77 -3.22
CA LEU A 98 11.87 -8.20 -2.01
C LEU A 98 12.88 -7.12 -1.58
N PRO A 99 13.02 -6.85 -0.27
CA PRO A 99 14.04 -5.92 0.20
C PRO A 99 15.43 -6.37 -0.25
N PRO A 100 16.35 -5.42 -0.51
CA PRO A 100 17.72 -5.78 -0.81
C PRO A 100 18.32 -6.56 0.35
N GLU A 101 19.02 -7.65 0.03
CA GLU A 101 19.83 -8.35 1.02
C GLU A 101 20.97 -7.41 1.42
N PHE A 102 21.02 -7.05 2.71
CA PHE A 102 22.18 -6.37 3.26
C PHE A 102 23.13 -7.46 3.78
N GLU A 103 24.20 -7.70 3.03
CA GLU A 103 25.37 -8.44 3.51
C GLU A 103 26.20 -7.59 4.48
#